data_AF-A0A1W2H5G9-F1
#
_entry.id   AF-A0A1W2H5G9-F1
#
_cell.length_a   1.000
_cell.length_b   1.000
_cell.length_c   1.000
_cell.angle_alpha   90.00
_cell.angle_beta   90.00
_cell.angle_gamma   90.00
#
_symmetry.space_group_name_H-M   'P 1'
#
loop_
_entity.id
_entity.type
_entity.pdbx_description
1 polymer ?
#
loop_
_entity_poly.entity_id
_entity_poly.type
_entity_poly.pdbx_seq_one_letter_code
_entity_poly.pdbx_strand_id
1 'polypeptide(L)'
;MFNSSKLSALLVLLLLAGFSLFLSGCIKEEDPTEVVVGEPFQGGVVGHIFQPGEEGFVDGETHGIIIAPVEQVFESQWGCQGSSVTGTSTEVGAGRKNTELVLAFHDALPDYYNNPTQCHPENDGTVAARLTINFENGGFNDWFMPSLKEMDYLYQNRDRIGGFSTVEYWSSCESNATNACVMSFITGEQLSKPKSEVRRVRVIRFF
;
A
#
# COMPACT_ATOMS: atom_id res chain seq x y z
N MET A 1 74.60 1.54 68.96
CA MET A 1 74.10 0.41 69.77
C MET A 1 73.32 -0.53 68.85
N PHE A 2 73.80 -1.77 68.70
CA PHE A 2 73.11 -3.06 68.44
C PHE A 2 71.57 -3.05 68.31
N ASN A 3 70.84 -3.87 67.54
CA ASN A 3 71.10 -5.12 66.79
C ASN A 3 69.86 -5.47 65.90
N SER A 4 70.07 -6.42 64.96
CA SER A 4 69.22 -7.52 64.40
C SER A 4 67.68 -7.53 64.60
N SER A 5 66.79 -8.13 63.79
CA SER A 5 66.81 -9.05 62.65
C SER A 5 65.34 -9.51 62.40
N LYS A 6 64.97 -9.84 61.15
CA LYS A 6 64.40 -11.14 60.69
C LYS A 6 63.38 -11.00 59.55
N LEU A 7 63.64 -11.80 58.51
CA LEU A 7 62.74 -12.22 57.42
C LEU A 7 61.40 -12.76 57.94
N SER A 8 60.31 -12.49 57.20
CA SER A 8 59.36 -13.55 56.81
C SER A 8 58.43 -13.13 55.65
N ALA A 9 58.48 -13.95 54.58
CA ALA A 9 57.47 -14.32 53.58
C ALA A 9 56.32 -13.36 53.15
N LEU A 10 56.36 -13.01 51.86
CA LEU A 10 55.33 -13.21 50.83
C LEU A 10 53.83 -13.05 51.22
N LEU A 11 53.16 -12.02 50.71
CA LEU A 11 51.84 -12.17 50.10
C LEU A 11 51.57 -11.05 49.07
N VAL A 12 51.32 -11.47 47.83
CA VAL A 12 50.99 -10.65 46.67
C VAL A 12 49.52 -10.27 46.73
N LEU A 13 49.18 -8.98 46.59
CA LEU A 13 47.87 -8.55 46.11
C LEU A 13 48.03 -7.32 45.21
N LEU A 14 47.99 -7.58 43.90
CA LEU A 14 47.79 -6.58 42.86
C LEU A 14 46.35 -6.05 42.94
N LEU A 15 46.19 -4.73 43.09
CA LEU A 15 44.96 -4.03 42.72
C LEU A 15 45.29 -3.12 41.52
N LEU A 16 44.91 -3.62 40.34
CA LEU A 16 44.95 -2.89 39.08
C LEU A 16 43.94 -1.75 39.13
N ALA A 17 44.40 -0.52 38.92
CA ALA A 17 43.54 0.61 38.63
C ALA A 17 42.84 0.38 37.28
N GLY A 18 41.52 0.21 37.32
CA GLY A 18 40.68 0.08 36.14
C GLY A 18 40.66 1.38 35.34
N PHE A 19 41.43 1.44 34.27
CA PHE A 19 41.31 2.46 33.24
C PHE A 19 40.08 2.10 32.39
N SER A 20 38.93 2.69 32.70
CA SER A 20 37.70 2.46 31.96
C SER A 20 37.81 3.16 30.61
N LEU A 21 38.21 2.42 29.59
CA LEU A 21 38.08 2.81 28.18
C LEU A 21 36.59 2.89 27.87
N PHE A 22 36.05 4.11 27.84
CA PHE A 22 34.80 4.37 27.13
C PHE A 22 35.09 4.17 25.64
N LEU A 23 34.85 2.96 25.16
CA LEU A 23 34.60 2.74 23.74
C LEU A 23 33.35 3.56 23.41
N SER A 24 33.57 4.73 22.82
CA SER A 24 32.54 5.44 22.07
C SER A 24 32.13 4.52 20.93
N GLY A 25 31.23 3.58 21.21
CA GLY A 25 30.45 2.94 20.17
C GLY A 25 29.79 4.06 19.39
N CYS A 26 30.09 4.19 18.10
CA CYS A 26 29.32 5.04 17.21
C CYS A 26 27.86 4.63 17.38
N ILE A 27 27.06 5.47 18.04
CA ILE A 27 25.63 5.41 17.86
C ILE A 27 25.48 5.81 16.40
N LYS A 28 25.26 4.82 15.54
CA LYS A 28 24.83 5.08 14.18
C LYS A 28 23.50 5.81 14.37
N GLU A 29 23.45 7.09 14.03
CA GLU A 29 22.17 7.78 13.85
C GLU A 29 21.35 6.85 12.95
N GLU A 30 20.21 6.36 13.45
CA GLU A 30 19.22 5.75 12.58
C GLU A 30 18.75 6.87 11.66
N ASP A 31 19.35 6.89 10.47
CA ASP A 31 18.90 7.66 9.32
C ASP A 31 17.37 7.51 9.23
N PRO A 32 16.59 8.60 9.06
CA PRO A 32 15.14 8.47 8.91
C PRO A 32 14.92 7.46 7.81
N THR A 33 14.22 6.36 8.11
CA THR A 33 14.03 5.22 7.20
C THR A 33 13.81 5.72 5.78
N GLU A 34 14.83 5.58 4.94
CA GLU A 34 14.79 6.04 3.56
C GLU A 34 13.61 5.35 2.88
N VAL A 35 12.69 6.14 2.34
CA VAL A 35 11.50 5.60 1.67
C VAL A 35 11.91 5.21 0.25
N VAL A 36 11.88 3.91 -0.05
CA VAL A 36 12.38 3.36 -1.32
C VAL A 36 11.29 2.57 -2.02
N VAL A 37 11.05 2.87 -3.30
CA VAL A 37 10.09 2.15 -4.14
C VAL A 37 10.44 0.66 -4.21
N GLY A 38 9.45 -0.18 -3.90
CA GLY A 38 9.56 -1.64 -3.81
C GLY A 38 9.75 -2.19 -2.40
N GLU A 39 10.08 -1.34 -1.43
CA GLU A 39 10.34 -1.78 -0.05
C GLU A 39 9.07 -1.73 0.83
N PRO A 40 8.99 -2.57 1.88
CA PRO A 40 7.90 -2.51 2.85
C PRO A 40 7.85 -1.16 3.58
N PHE A 41 6.67 -0.53 3.62
CA PHE A 41 6.47 0.74 4.30
C PHE A 41 5.03 0.91 4.75
N GLN A 42 4.82 1.29 6.02
CA GLN A 42 3.50 1.60 6.60
C GLN A 42 2.38 0.60 6.23
N GLY A 43 2.63 -0.69 6.42
CA GLY A 43 1.65 -1.74 6.16
C GLY A 43 1.48 -2.14 4.70
N GLY A 44 2.26 -1.58 3.77
CA GLY A 44 2.27 -2.02 2.38
C GLY A 44 3.66 -1.99 1.79
N VAL A 45 3.73 -1.73 0.49
CA VAL A 45 4.95 -1.56 -0.29
C VAL A 45 4.93 -0.15 -0.88
N VAL A 46 6.06 0.57 -0.86
CA VAL A 46 6.17 1.86 -1.56
C VAL A 46 6.00 1.62 -3.06
N GLY A 47 4.85 2.03 -3.60
CA GLY A 47 4.52 1.89 -5.01
C GLY A 47 5.09 3.01 -5.86
N HIS A 48 5.11 4.23 -5.32
CA HIS A 48 5.62 5.41 -6.01
C HIS A 48 5.91 6.54 -5.01
N ILE A 49 6.87 7.41 -5.34
CA ILE A 49 7.18 8.64 -4.61
C ILE A 49 7.09 9.77 -5.61
N PHE A 50 6.19 10.73 -5.41
CA PHE A 50 5.93 11.77 -6.40
C PHE A 50 7.16 12.67 -6.60
N GLN A 51 7.39 13.07 -7.85
CA GLN A 51 8.54 13.85 -8.31
C GLN A 51 8.09 15.21 -8.86
N PRO A 52 8.98 16.23 -8.87
CA PRO A 52 8.67 17.53 -9.45
C PRO A 52 8.08 17.43 -10.87
N GLY A 53 6.90 18.03 -11.06
CA GLY A 53 6.17 18.01 -12.34
C GLY A 53 5.02 16.99 -12.41
N GLU A 54 4.87 16.13 -11.40
CA GLU A 54 3.75 15.20 -11.30
C GLU A 54 2.55 15.80 -10.57
N GLU A 55 1.34 15.35 -10.92
CA GLU A 55 0.07 15.90 -10.42
C GLU A 55 -0.10 15.73 -8.89
N GLY A 56 0.59 14.75 -8.30
CA GLY A 56 0.61 14.54 -6.85
C GLY A 56 1.67 15.36 -6.09
N PHE A 57 2.70 15.88 -6.77
CA PHE A 57 3.89 16.43 -6.09
C PHE A 57 3.63 17.70 -5.27
N VAL A 58 4.25 17.79 -4.09
CA VAL A 58 4.26 18.97 -3.23
C VAL A 58 5.70 19.29 -2.85
N ASP A 59 6.11 20.55 -3.06
CA ASP A 59 7.47 21.01 -2.78
C ASP A 59 7.80 20.95 -1.29
N GLY A 60 8.96 20.37 -0.96
CA GLY A 60 9.42 20.19 0.42
C GLY A 60 8.85 18.97 1.15
N GLU A 61 8.02 18.13 0.50
CA GLU A 61 7.45 16.92 1.08
C GLU A 61 7.98 15.65 0.40
N THR A 62 8.13 14.57 1.17
CA THR A 62 8.29 13.21 0.63
C THR A 62 7.01 12.45 0.91
N HIS A 63 6.21 12.26 -0.13
CA HIS A 63 4.90 11.63 -0.04
C HIS A 63 4.64 10.84 -1.34
N GLY A 64 3.68 9.92 -1.33
CA GLY A 64 3.47 9.05 -2.50
C GLY A 64 2.38 8.01 -2.36
N ILE A 65 2.54 6.90 -3.09
CA ILE A 65 1.59 5.79 -3.13
C ILE A 65 2.19 4.60 -2.39
N ILE A 66 1.46 4.06 -1.41
CA ILE A 66 1.67 2.72 -0.88
C ILE A 66 0.65 1.79 -1.53
N ILE A 67 1.11 0.64 -2.00
CA ILE A 67 0.25 -0.43 -2.52
C ILE A 67 0.20 -1.58 -1.50
N ALA A 68 -0.96 -2.22 -1.35
CA ALA A 68 -1.14 -3.35 -0.44
C ALA A 68 -0.15 -4.49 -0.77
N PRO A 69 0.26 -5.32 0.20
CA PRO A 69 1.12 -6.48 -0.04
C PRO A 69 0.53 -7.44 -1.08
N VAL A 70 1.37 -8.26 -1.73
CA VAL A 70 0.94 -9.18 -2.81
C VAL A 70 -0.03 -10.25 -2.32
N GLU A 71 0.03 -10.56 -1.03
CA GLU A 71 -0.84 -11.51 -0.34
C GLU A 71 -2.26 -10.94 -0.12
N GLN A 72 -2.45 -9.63 -0.31
CA GLN A 72 -3.70 -8.90 -0.05
C GLN A 72 -4.31 -8.38 -1.36
N VAL A 73 -4.55 -9.30 -2.30
CA VAL A 73 -5.24 -9.03 -3.56
C VAL A 73 -6.63 -9.67 -3.52
N PHE A 74 -7.66 -8.87 -3.76
CA PHE A 74 -9.03 -9.36 -3.84
C PHE A 74 -9.37 -9.79 -5.27
N GLU A 75 -10.27 -10.76 -5.40
CA GLU A 75 -10.98 -11.04 -6.65
C GLU A 75 -12.45 -10.70 -6.42
N SER A 76 -12.97 -9.75 -7.21
CA SER A 76 -14.31 -9.21 -7.04
C SER A 76 -14.86 -8.68 -8.35
N GLN A 77 -16.17 -8.62 -8.45
CA GLN A 77 -16.84 -7.77 -9.42
C GLN A 77 -16.61 -6.30 -9.09
N TRP A 78 -16.64 -5.45 -10.11
CA TRP A 78 -16.67 -4.01 -9.90
C TRP A 78 -18.01 -3.60 -9.27
N GLY A 79 -19.10 -4.24 -9.72
CA GLY A 79 -20.42 -4.15 -9.11
C GLY A 79 -21.55 -4.24 -10.13
N CYS A 80 -22.69 -3.63 -9.80
CA CYS A 80 -23.93 -3.59 -10.58
C CYS A 80 -23.69 -3.20 -12.04
N GLN A 81 -23.87 -4.17 -12.94
CA GLN A 81 -23.82 -3.97 -14.38
C GLN A 81 -25.16 -3.44 -14.90
N GLY A 82 -25.11 -2.48 -15.81
CA GLY A 82 -26.31 -1.87 -16.42
C GLY A 82 -26.76 -0.57 -15.75
N SER A 83 -26.09 -0.13 -14.69
CA SER A 83 -26.33 1.16 -14.02
C SER A 83 -25.07 2.01 -13.98
N SER A 84 -25.23 3.34 -14.04
CA SER A 84 -24.11 4.29 -14.00
C SER A 84 -23.86 4.80 -12.58
N VAL A 85 -22.61 4.71 -12.14
CA VAL A 85 -22.03 5.39 -10.99
C VAL A 85 -21.40 6.68 -11.52
N THR A 86 -22.20 7.74 -11.57
CA THR A 86 -21.75 9.02 -12.14
C THR A 86 -20.70 9.70 -11.27
N GLY A 87 -19.74 10.40 -11.89
CA GLY A 87 -18.81 11.28 -11.20
C GLY A 87 -17.47 10.65 -10.82
N THR A 88 -17.19 9.42 -11.27
CA THR A 88 -15.84 8.85 -11.17
C THR A 88 -14.87 9.54 -12.14
N SER A 89 -13.58 9.56 -11.80
CA SER A 89 -12.52 10.19 -12.61
C SER A 89 -11.29 9.28 -12.77
N THR A 90 -10.50 9.46 -13.82
CA THR A 90 -9.25 8.74 -14.06
C THR A 90 -8.03 9.37 -13.38
N GLU A 91 -8.17 10.60 -12.90
CA GLU A 91 -7.06 11.46 -12.50
C GLU A 91 -6.38 11.04 -11.19
N VAL A 92 -5.19 11.58 -10.92
CA VAL A 92 -4.49 11.36 -9.65
C VAL A 92 -5.31 11.96 -8.50
N GLY A 93 -5.43 11.24 -7.38
CA GLY A 93 -6.24 11.64 -6.23
C GLY A 93 -7.72 11.28 -6.35
N ALA A 94 -8.17 10.78 -7.52
CA ALA A 94 -9.57 10.38 -7.70
C ALA A 94 -9.90 9.02 -7.06
N GLY A 95 -8.90 8.16 -6.82
CA GLY A 95 -9.13 6.77 -6.40
C GLY A 95 -10.01 6.63 -5.16
N ARG A 96 -9.74 7.43 -4.13
CA ARG A 96 -10.52 7.46 -2.88
C ARG A 96 -11.97 7.85 -3.12
N LYS A 97 -12.20 9.02 -3.74
CA LYS A 97 -13.54 9.53 -4.03
C LYS A 97 -14.33 8.56 -4.92
N ASN A 98 -13.70 7.99 -5.93
CA ASN A 98 -14.34 7.00 -6.79
C ASN A 98 -14.78 5.76 -5.98
N THR A 99 -13.92 5.24 -5.11
CA THR A 99 -14.23 4.09 -4.26
C THR A 99 -15.44 4.38 -3.38
N GLU A 100 -15.50 5.57 -2.77
CA GLU A 100 -16.63 6.02 -1.96
C GLU A 100 -17.93 6.14 -2.78
N LEU A 101 -17.86 6.69 -3.99
CA LEU A 101 -19.02 6.80 -4.90
C LEU A 101 -19.57 5.43 -5.29
N VAL A 102 -18.69 4.48 -5.62
CA VAL A 102 -19.08 3.11 -5.98
C VAL A 102 -19.73 2.43 -4.78
N LEU A 103 -19.15 2.54 -3.57
CA LEU A 103 -19.77 1.95 -2.38
C LEU A 103 -21.14 2.57 -2.10
N ALA A 104 -21.24 3.91 -2.08
CA ALA A 104 -22.48 4.62 -1.80
C ALA A 104 -23.60 4.27 -2.80
N PHE A 105 -23.24 4.11 -4.08
CA PHE A 105 -24.20 3.66 -5.09
C PHE A 105 -24.78 2.28 -4.76
N HIS A 106 -23.94 1.31 -4.40
CA HIS A 106 -24.40 -0.05 -4.09
C HIS A 106 -25.18 -0.14 -2.78
N ASP A 107 -24.77 0.63 -1.75
CA ASP A 107 -25.48 0.69 -0.47
C ASP A 107 -26.87 1.31 -0.61
N ALA A 108 -27.09 2.16 -1.63
CA ALA A 108 -28.39 2.75 -1.93
C ALA A 108 -29.33 1.82 -2.72
N LEU A 109 -28.82 0.74 -3.33
CA LEU A 109 -29.65 -0.22 -4.06
C LEU A 109 -30.43 -1.11 -3.09
N PRO A 110 -31.74 -1.36 -3.33
CA PRO A 110 -32.53 -2.24 -2.48
C PRO A 110 -31.98 -3.68 -2.47
N ASP A 111 -31.37 -4.09 -1.35
CA ASP A 111 -30.90 -5.46 -1.12
C ASP A 111 -29.90 -6.01 -2.18
N TYR A 112 -29.05 -5.15 -2.76
CA TYR A 112 -28.11 -5.56 -3.80
C TYR A 112 -27.23 -6.75 -3.39
N TYR A 113 -26.73 -6.74 -2.15
CA TYR A 113 -25.79 -7.76 -1.68
C TYR A 113 -26.41 -9.16 -1.52
N ASN A 114 -27.73 -9.28 -1.36
CA ASN A 114 -28.42 -10.58 -1.32
C ASN A 114 -29.23 -10.86 -2.59
N ASN A 115 -29.52 -9.84 -3.40
CA ASN A 115 -30.21 -9.94 -4.68
C ASN A 115 -29.47 -9.18 -5.79
N PRO A 116 -28.24 -9.61 -6.16
CA PRO A 116 -27.41 -8.90 -7.13
C PRO A 116 -27.93 -9.01 -8.57
N THR A 117 -28.72 -10.05 -8.85
CA THR A 117 -29.33 -10.28 -10.17
C THR A 117 -30.35 -9.22 -10.57
N GLN A 118 -30.74 -8.32 -9.65
CA GLN A 118 -31.53 -7.14 -9.98
C GLN A 118 -30.83 -6.19 -10.97
N CYS A 119 -29.50 -6.23 -11.03
CA CYS A 119 -28.69 -5.47 -11.98
C CYS A 119 -28.46 -6.27 -13.27
N HIS A 120 -27.85 -7.45 -13.15
CA HIS A 120 -27.51 -8.32 -14.27
C HIS A 120 -27.46 -9.79 -13.81
N PRO A 121 -27.84 -10.78 -14.64
CA PRO A 121 -27.80 -12.20 -14.25
C PRO A 121 -26.43 -12.72 -13.82
N GLU A 122 -25.35 -12.08 -14.27
CA GLU A 122 -23.97 -12.44 -13.91
C GLU A 122 -23.47 -11.71 -12.65
N ASN A 123 -24.23 -10.76 -12.08
CA ASN A 123 -23.81 -10.10 -10.86
C ASN A 123 -23.90 -11.07 -9.66
N ASP A 124 -22.83 -11.17 -8.86
CA ASP A 124 -22.68 -12.13 -7.75
C ASP A 124 -22.79 -11.51 -6.36
N GLY A 125 -22.96 -10.20 -6.27
CA GLY A 125 -23.11 -9.45 -5.01
C GLY A 125 -21.80 -8.97 -4.40
N THR A 126 -20.66 -9.34 -4.99
CA THR A 126 -19.37 -8.73 -4.64
C THR A 126 -19.27 -7.33 -5.22
N VAL A 127 -18.64 -6.43 -4.46
CA VAL A 127 -18.36 -5.04 -4.88
C VAL A 127 -16.95 -4.72 -4.44
N ALA A 128 -16.07 -4.47 -5.40
CA ALA A 128 -14.66 -4.19 -5.16
C ALA A 128 -14.46 -3.03 -4.15
N ALA A 129 -15.27 -1.98 -4.27
CA ALA A 129 -15.23 -0.84 -3.36
C ALA A 129 -15.61 -1.20 -1.92
N ARG A 130 -16.56 -2.11 -1.70
CA ARG A 130 -16.95 -2.55 -0.36
C ARG A 130 -15.86 -3.37 0.31
N LEU A 131 -15.21 -4.27 -0.43
CA LEU A 131 -14.08 -5.04 0.08
C LEU A 131 -12.92 -4.10 0.44
N THR A 132 -12.70 -3.09 -0.40
CA THR A 132 -11.65 -2.08 -0.21
C THR A 132 -11.87 -1.23 1.04
N ILE A 133 -13.09 -0.72 1.26
CA ILE A 133 -13.40 0.13 2.41
C ILE A 133 -13.32 -0.64 3.74
N ASN A 134 -13.57 -1.94 3.71
CA ASN A 134 -13.42 -2.80 4.89
C ASN A 134 -12.00 -3.35 5.08
N PHE A 135 -11.07 -3.03 4.17
CA PHE A 135 -9.70 -3.53 4.24
C PHE A 135 -8.87 -2.72 5.25
N GLU A 136 -8.26 -3.46 6.17
CA GLU A 136 -7.31 -2.91 7.14
C GLU A 136 -6.01 -3.71 7.07
N ASN A 137 -4.88 -3.01 7.01
CA ASN A 137 -3.58 -3.66 7.06
C ASN A 137 -2.51 -2.75 7.66
N GLY A 138 -1.62 -3.31 8.46
CA GLY A 138 -0.54 -2.57 9.13
C GLY A 138 -1.01 -1.42 10.04
N GLY A 139 -2.25 -1.49 10.55
CA GLY A 139 -2.84 -0.43 11.38
C GLY A 139 -3.51 0.70 10.60
N PHE A 140 -3.61 0.59 9.28
CA PHE A 140 -4.22 1.57 8.39
C PHE A 140 -5.54 1.06 7.81
N ASN A 141 -6.54 1.94 7.74
CA ASN A 141 -7.89 1.69 7.24
C ASN A 141 -8.33 2.70 6.16
N ASP A 142 -7.38 3.48 5.65
CA ASP A 142 -7.58 4.54 4.66
C ASP A 142 -7.28 4.06 3.22
N TRP A 143 -7.38 2.75 2.97
CA TRP A 143 -7.13 2.14 1.66
C TRP A 143 -8.25 2.41 0.66
N PHE A 144 -7.91 2.51 -0.62
CA PHE A 144 -8.84 2.75 -1.72
C PHE A 144 -8.43 2.06 -3.03
N MET A 145 -9.36 1.93 -3.98
CA MET A 145 -9.08 1.42 -5.31
C MET A 145 -8.36 2.49 -6.13
N PRO A 146 -7.26 2.18 -6.83
CA PRO A 146 -6.52 3.18 -7.58
C PRO A 146 -7.30 3.69 -8.80
N SER A 147 -7.18 4.98 -9.12
CA SER A 147 -7.55 5.55 -10.42
C SER A 147 -6.59 5.08 -11.52
N LEU A 148 -6.94 5.26 -12.80
CA LEU A 148 -6.08 4.81 -13.90
C LEU A 148 -4.73 5.54 -13.90
N LYS A 149 -4.68 6.85 -13.62
CA LYS A 149 -3.41 7.58 -13.51
C LYS A 149 -2.57 7.16 -12.30
N GLU A 150 -3.19 6.81 -11.18
CA GLU A 150 -2.46 6.22 -10.04
C GLU A 150 -1.88 4.85 -10.42
N MET A 151 -2.61 4.04 -11.19
CA MET A 151 -2.12 2.78 -11.71
C MET A 151 -0.96 2.95 -12.72
N ASP A 152 -0.92 4.04 -13.49
CA ASP A 152 0.20 4.33 -14.39
C ASP A 152 1.53 4.48 -13.62
N TYR A 153 1.51 5.15 -12.46
CA TYR A 153 2.69 5.24 -11.59
C TYR A 153 3.12 3.88 -11.04
N LEU A 154 2.15 3.05 -10.65
CA LEU A 154 2.42 1.68 -10.19
C LEU A 154 3.00 0.83 -11.33
N TYR A 155 2.49 0.99 -12.56
CA TYR A 155 2.95 0.26 -13.74
C TYR A 155 4.39 0.60 -14.11
N GLN A 156 4.77 1.88 -14.01
CA GLN A 156 6.15 2.33 -14.22
C GLN A 156 7.12 1.69 -13.20
N ASN A 157 6.64 1.39 -11.99
CA ASN A 157 7.43 0.82 -10.91
C ASN A 157 7.18 -0.68 -10.69
N ARG A 158 6.42 -1.34 -11.58
CA ARG A 158 5.88 -2.69 -11.35
C ARG A 158 6.93 -3.76 -11.07
N ASP A 159 8.11 -3.65 -11.67
CA ASP A 159 9.19 -4.64 -11.51
C ASP A 159 9.81 -4.54 -10.11
N ARG A 160 9.81 -3.34 -9.52
CA ARG A 160 10.28 -3.10 -8.14
C ARG A 160 9.22 -3.49 -7.10
N ILE A 161 7.95 -3.24 -7.40
CA ILE A 161 6.82 -3.60 -6.53
C ILE A 161 6.59 -5.11 -6.52
N GLY A 162 6.67 -5.76 -7.69
CA GLY A 162 6.41 -7.18 -7.88
C GLY A 162 4.96 -7.62 -7.66
N GLY A 163 4.69 -8.90 -7.89
CA GLY A 163 3.42 -9.54 -7.52
C GLY A 163 2.23 -9.24 -8.44
N PHE A 164 2.46 -8.70 -9.63
CA PHE A 164 1.40 -8.48 -10.61
C PHE A 164 1.12 -9.74 -11.43
N SER A 165 -0.17 -10.03 -11.62
CA SER A 165 -0.66 -11.13 -12.43
C SER A 165 -0.67 -10.79 -13.92
N THR A 166 -0.86 -11.80 -14.76
CA THR A 166 -1.12 -11.64 -16.19
C THR A 166 -2.55 -11.20 -16.51
N VAL A 167 -3.46 -11.25 -15.55
CA VAL A 167 -4.84 -10.74 -15.70
C VAL A 167 -4.92 -9.25 -15.37
N GLU A 168 -5.94 -8.57 -15.90
CA GLU A 168 -6.14 -7.15 -15.62
C GLU A 168 -6.67 -6.90 -14.20
N TYR A 169 -6.39 -5.70 -13.70
CA TYR A 169 -6.81 -5.23 -12.39
C TYR A 169 -7.87 -4.15 -12.54
N TRP A 170 -8.90 -4.17 -11.70
CA TRP A 170 -9.88 -3.09 -11.64
C TRP A 170 -9.21 -1.79 -11.20
N SER A 171 -9.56 -0.72 -11.91
CA SER A 171 -9.44 0.65 -11.42
C SER A 171 -10.75 1.08 -10.76
N SER A 172 -10.73 2.19 -10.04
CA SER A 172 -11.89 2.79 -9.40
C SER A 172 -12.85 3.52 -10.36
N CYS A 173 -12.46 3.77 -11.63
CA CYS A 173 -13.34 4.48 -12.55
C CYS A 173 -14.39 3.61 -13.24
N GLU A 174 -15.56 4.21 -13.46
CA GLU A 174 -16.54 3.73 -14.42
C GLU A 174 -16.12 4.11 -15.85
N SER A 175 -16.34 3.20 -16.80
CA SER A 175 -16.26 3.53 -18.24
C SER A 175 -17.63 3.88 -18.82
N ASN A 176 -18.65 3.11 -18.46
CA ASN A 176 -20.06 3.38 -18.80
C ASN A 176 -20.99 2.54 -17.89
N ALA A 177 -22.30 2.59 -18.15
CA ALA A 177 -23.28 1.85 -17.34
C ALA A 177 -23.01 0.34 -17.26
N THR A 178 -22.38 -0.28 -18.27
CA THR A 178 -22.10 -1.73 -18.29
C THR A 178 -20.66 -2.09 -17.97
N ASN A 179 -19.70 -1.19 -18.18
CA ASN A 179 -18.27 -1.47 -18.03
C ASN A 179 -17.57 -0.56 -17.02
N ALA A 180 -16.53 -1.10 -16.40
CA ALA A 180 -15.58 -0.37 -15.57
C ALA A 180 -14.17 -0.43 -16.14
N CYS A 181 -13.32 0.47 -15.67
CA CYS A 181 -11.94 0.61 -16.09
C CYS A 181 -11.06 -0.52 -15.55
N VAL A 182 -10.18 -1.08 -16.37
CA VAL A 182 -9.11 -1.99 -15.94
C VAL A 182 -7.76 -1.59 -16.51
N MET A 183 -6.68 -2.07 -15.90
CA MET A 183 -5.34 -2.02 -16.47
C MET A 183 -4.65 -3.37 -16.41
N SER A 184 -3.97 -3.74 -17.49
CA SER A 184 -2.99 -4.84 -17.49
C SER A 184 -1.64 -4.33 -16.97
N PHE A 185 -1.15 -4.89 -15.87
CA PHE A 185 0.20 -4.57 -15.39
C PHE A 185 1.30 -5.26 -16.19
N ILE A 186 0.97 -6.14 -17.15
CA ILE A 186 1.97 -6.72 -18.07
C ILE A 186 2.29 -5.76 -19.21
N THR A 187 1.27 -5.10 -19.75
CA THR A 187 1.38 -4.28 -20.97
C THR A 187 1.21 -2.78 -20.72
N GLY A 188 0.66 -2.38 -19.56
CA GLY A 188 0.22 -1.02 -19.29
C GLY A 188 -1.06 -0.64 -20.02
N GLU A 189 -1.71 -1.59 -20.70
CA GLU A 189 -2.90 -1.33 -21.49
C GLU A 189 -4.09 -1.03 -20.57
N GLN A 190 -4.74 0.11 -20.81
CA GLN A 190 -5.97 0.51 -20.13
C GLN A 190 -7.17 0.11 -21.00
N LEU A 191 -8.07 -0.66 -20.41
CA LEU A 191 -9.24 -1.22 -21.09
C LEU A 191 -10.51 -0.95 -20.28
N SER A 192 -11.64 -1.40 -20.81
CA SER A 192 -12.87 -1.52 -20.05
C SER A 192 -13.39 -2.96 -20.12
N LYS A 193 -13.97 -3.43 -19.02
CA LYS A 193 -14.55 -4.79 -18.90
C LYS A 193 -15.93 -4.72 -18.23
N PRO A 194 -16.80 -5.71 -18.49
CA PRO A 194 -18.12 -5.76 -17.88
C PRO A 194 -18.03 -5.74 -16.35
N LYS A 195 -18.85 -4.91 -15.69
CA LYS A 195 -18.78 -4.71 -14.24
C LYS A 195 -19.09 -5.98 -13.44
N SER A 196 -19.82 -6.92 -14.04
CA SER A 196 -20.10 -8.23 -13.46
C SER A 196 -19.01 -9.27 -13.68
N GLU A 197 -17.89 -8.94 -14.35
CA GLU A 197 -16.76 -9.87 -14.40
C GLU A 197 -15.93 -9.81 -13.11
N VAL A 198 -15.41 -10.95 -12.66
CA VAL A 198 -14.46 -10.99 -11.55
C VAL A 198 -13.07 -10.58 -12.06
N ARG A 199 -12.45 -9.60 -11.42
CA ARG A 199 -11.05 -9.21 -11.65
C ARG A 199 -10.35 -8.90 -10.33
N ARG A 200 -9.04 -8.73 -10.44
CA ARG A 200 -8.17 -8.45 -9.30
C ARG A 200 -8.26 -6.99 -8.87
N VAL A 201 -8.16 -6.76 -7.58
CA VAL A 201 -8.06 -5.42 -6.98
C VAL A 201 -6.87 -5.43 -6.04
N ARG A 202 -5.92 -4.52 -6.24
CA ARG A 202 -4.82 -4.28 -5.32
C ARG A 202 -4.89 -2.84 -4.87
N VAL A 203 -5.33 -2.66 -3.64
CA VAL A 203 -5.68 -1.36 -3.08
C VAL A 203 -4.44 -0.55 -2.73
N ILE A 204 -4.60 0.76 -2.69
CA ILE A 204 -3.53 1.70 -2.42
C ILE A 204 -3.94 2.68 -1.32
N ARG A 205 -2.96 3.37 -0.75
CA ARG A 205 -3.15 4.54 0.10
C ARG A 205 -2.07 5.57 -0.22
N PHE A 206 -2.29 6.81 0.22
CA PHE A 206 -1.24 7.82 0.19
C PHE A 206 -0.54 7.88 1.56
N PHE A 207 0.71 8.34 1.57
CA PHE A 207 1.51 8.63 2.75
C PHE A 207 2.22 9.95 2.58
#